data_AF-A0A2L2NWF7-F1
#
_entry.id   AF-A0A2L2NWF7-F1
#
_cell.length_a   1.000
_cell.length_b   1.000
_cell.length_c   1.000
_cell.angle_alpha   90.00
_cell.angle_beta   90.00
_cell.angle_gamma   90.00
#
_symmetry.space_group_name_H-M   'P 1'
#
loop_
_entity.id
_entity.type
_entity.pdbx_description
1 polymer ?
#
loop_
_entity_poly.entity_id
_entity_poly.type
_entity_poly.pdbx_seq_one_letter_code
_entity_poly.pdbx_strand_id
1 'polypeptide(L)'
;MKSPQYTAPTFKQLFAEIDPEIANTFTVEQLEAIKKGLASRARTRHSLDIRVSIPIPGLRFYLVLLAGSERRSQVRLRSEKGLYPFWTPANIFFIIGFLIILSTCSYTIFSSALSSLTPPSSSYYPTSIPWIDDKSECEHTGRIWNHGKCWDTEHSPNF
;
A
#
# COMPACT_ATOMS: atom_id res chain seq x y z
N MET A 1 14.84 45.56 18.04
CA MET A 1 13.54 44.88 18.21
C MET A 1 13.09 44.32 16.87
N LYS A 2 13.12 42.99 16.67
CA LYS A 2 12.60 42.34 15.46
C LYS A 2 11.11 42.06 15.68
N SER A 3 10.25 42.68 14.87
CA SER A 3 8.82 42.33 14.82
C SER A 3 8.66 41.00 14.07
N PRO A 4 8.01 39.97 14.64
CA PRO A 4 7.62 38.81 13.88
C PRO A 4 6.36 39.17 13.10
N GLN A 5 6.50 39.25 11.78
CA GLN A 5 5.40 39.22 10.81
C GLN A 5 4.53 37.99 11.07
N TYR A 6 3.44 38.15 11.82
CA TYR A 6 2.53 37.07 12.21
C TYR A 6 1.37 36.97 11.20
N THR A 7 1.65 36.39 10.05
CA THR A 7 0.62 35.96 9.09
C THR A 7 0.03 34.63 9.55
N ALA A 8 -0.97 34.67 10.43
CA ALA A 8 -1.85 33.54 10.68
C ALA A 8 -3.06 33.65 9.73
N PRO A 9 -3.09 32.95 8.58
CA PRO A 9 -4.24 32.98 7.67
C PRO A 9 -5.57 32.66 8.38
N THR A 10 -5.51 31.86 9.45
CA THR A 10 -6.63 31.42 10.28
C THR A 10 -7.34 32.54 11.06
N PHE A 11 -6.65 33.59 11.50
CA PHE A 11 -7.29 34.64 12.32
C PHE A 11 -8.17 35.56 11.48
N LYS A 12 -7.66 35.99 10.32
CA LYS A 12 -8.43 36.84 9.39
C LYS A 12 -9.64 36.11 8.80
N GLN A 13 -9.48 34.84 8.45
CA GLN A 13 -10.59 34.02 7.95
C GLN A 13 -11.69 33.85 9.00
N LEU A 14 -11.33 33.54 10.25
CA LEU A 14 -12.30 33.43 11.35
C LEU A 14 -13.09 34.73 11.56
N PHE A 15 -12.41 35.87 11.57
CA PHE A 15 -13.07 37.17 11.78
C PHE A 15 -13.89 37.66 10.58
N ALA A 16 -13.61 37.15 9.37
CA ALA A 16 -14.42 37.43 8.19
C ALA A 16 -15.77 36.68 8.21
N GLU A 17 -15.88 35.60 8.99
CA GLU A 17 -17.12 34.84 9.19
C GLU A 17 -17.97 35.38 10.37
N ILE A 18 -17.39 36.21 11.24
CA ILE A 18 -18.09 36.84 12.36
C ILE A 18 -18.81 38.09 11.86
N ASP A 19 -20.06 38.27 12.29
CA ASP A 19 -20.81 39.49 12.03
C ASP A 19 -20.00 40.74 12.42
N PRO A 20 -19.86 41.75 11.55
CA PRO A 20 -18.99 42.90 11.79
C PRO A 20 -19.42 43.73 13.02
N GLU A 21 -20.71 43.77 13.35
CA GLU A 21 -21.19 44.46 14.56
C GLU A 21 -20.72 43.73 15.82
N ILE A 22 -20.78 42.40 15.81
CA ILE A 22 -20.28 41.57 16.91
C ILE A 22 -18.76 41.62 17.00
N ALA A 23 -18.05 41.55 15.86
CA ALA A 23 -16.59 41.59 15.83
C ALA A 23 -16.02 42.89 16.44
N ASN A 24 -16.74 44.00 16.25
CA ASN A 24 -16.37 45.30 16.82
C ASN A 24 -16.62 45.43 18.33
N THR A 25 -17.38 44.50 18.94
CA THR A 25 -17.58 44.48 20.40
C THR A 25 -16.41 43.90 21.17
N PHE A 26 -15.48 43.21 20.50
CA PHE A 26 -14.35 42.59 21.17
C PHE A 26 -13.32 43.62 21.65
N THR A 27 -12.90 43.47 22.91
CA THR A 27 -11.83 44.29 23.47
C THR A 27 -10.46 43.82 22.97
N VAL A 28 -9.45 44.69 23.08
CA VAL A 28 -8.07 44.35 22.69
C VAL A 28 -7.55 43.14 23.46
N GLU A 29 -7.86 43.04 24.76
CA GLU A 29 -7.48 41.91 25.61
C GLU A 29 -8.14 40.59 25.15
N GLN A 30 -9.42 40.64 24.77
CA GLN A 30 -10.13 39.48 24.23
C GLN A 30 -9.54 39.04 22.89
N LEU A 31 -9.23 39.99 22.00
CA LEU A 31 -8.57 39.70 20.73
C LEU A 31 -7.20 39.06 20.93
N GLU A 32 -6.40 39.53 21.89
CA GLU A 32 -5.12 38.92 22.23
C GLU A 32 -5.26 37.51 22.81
N ALA A 33 -6.22 37.29 23.72
CA ALA A 33 -6.51 35.97 24.28
C ALA A 33 -6.93 34.97 23.19
N ILE A 34 -7.79 35.38 22.26
CA ILE A 34 -8.23 34.57 21.12
C ILE A 34 -7.05 34.24 20.21
N LYS A 35 -6.20 35.24 19.88
CA LYS A 35 -4.98 35.03 19.08
C LYS A 35 -4.04 34.03 19.74
N LYS A 36 -3.82 34.14 21.05
CA LYS A 36 -2.95 33.23 21.82
C LYS A 36 -3.50 31.81 21.83
N GLY A 37 -4.81 31.66 22.00
CA GLY A 37 -5.49 30.37 21.91
C GLY A 37 -5.31 29.71 20.54
N LEU A 38 -5.51 30.45 19.45
CA LEU A 38 -5.35 29.95 18.08
C LEU A 38 -3.90 29.58 17.74
N ALA A 39 -2.92 30.35 18.21
CA ALA A 39 -1.51 30.07 17.98
C ALA A 39 -1.06 28.73 18.60
N SER A 40 -1.63 28.35 19.74
CA SER A 40 -1.36 27.04 20.36
C SER A 40 -1.91 25.86 19.55
N ARG A 41 -3.01 26.08 18.82
CA ARG A 41 -3.70 25.07 18.00
C ARG A 41 -3.00 24.81 16.67
N ALA A 42 -2.30 25.80 16.12
CA ALA A 42 -1.49 25.64 14.89
C ALA A 42 -0.34 24.63 15.04
N ARG A 43 -0.03 24.19 16.27
CA ARG A 43 1.10 23.29 16.57
C ARG A 43 0.74 21.81 16.63
N THR A 44 -0.45 21.40 16.18
CA THR A 44 -0.76 19.98 15.97
C THR A 44 -0.39 19.59 14.54
N ARG A 45 0.91 19.50 14.26
CA ARG A 45 1.40 18.76 13.09
C ARG A 45 1.33 17.28 13.42
N HIS A 46 0.47 16.53 12.74
CA HIS A 46 0.56 15.07 12.70
C HIS A 46 1.79 14.69 11.88
N SER A 47 2.46 13.59 12.24
CA SER A 47 3.60 13.08 11.45
C SER A 47 3.14 12.61 10.07
N LEU A 48 1.89 12.20 9.97
CA LEU A 48 1.21 11.80 8.74
C LEU A 48 -0.19 12.43 8.72
N ASP A 49 -0.47 13.27 7.72
CA ASP A 49 -1.79 13.85 7.43
C ASP A 49 -2.08 13.70 5.94
N ILE A 50 -2.83 12.65 5.59
CA ILE A 50 -3.24 12.35 4.22
C ILE A 50 -4.75 12.54 4.12
N ARG A 51 -5.18 13.37 3.17
CA ARG A 51 -6.59 13.64 2.88
C ARG A 51 -6.79 13.57 1.38
N VAL A 52 -7.56 12.60 0.92
CA VAL A 52 -7.78 12.33 -0.50
C VAL A 52 -9.27 12.31 -0.79
N SER A 53 -9.67 13.11 -1.77
CA SER A 53 -11.01 13.06 -2.36
C SER A 53 -10.88 12.42 -3.74
N ILE A 54 -11.56 11.30 -3.96
CA ILE A 54 -11.52 10.59 -5.25
C ILE A 54 -12.71 11.06 -6.09
N PRO A 55 -12.49 11.79 -7.19
CA PRO A 55 -13.58 12.33 -8.01
C PRO A 55 -14.11 11.25 -8.96
N ILE A 56 -14.87 10.28 -8.44
CA ILE A 56 -15.53 9.26 -9.27
C ILE A 56 -16.90 9.78 -9.73
N PRO A 57 -17.22 9.78 -11.03
CA PRO A 57 -18.55 10.17 -11.50
C PRO A 57 -19.64 9.32 -10.81
N GLY A 58 -20.58 9.98 -10.11
CA GLY A 58 -21.67 9.33 -9.37
C GLY A 58 -21.32 8.84 -7.96
N LEU A 59 -20.04 8.83 -7.55
CA LEU A 59 -19.61 8.37 -6.23
C LEU A 59 -18.55 9.32 -5.64
N ARG A 60 -18.80 9.86 -4.44
CA ARG A 60 -17.86 10.76 -3.77
C ARG A 60 -17.22 10.03 -2.59
N PHE A 61 -15.96 9.65 -2.73
CA PHE A 61 -15.18 9.04 -1.65
C PHE A 61 -14.22 10.06 -1.04
N TYR A 62 -14.20 10.14 0.28
CA TYR A 62 -13.25 10.95 1.04
C TYR A 62 -12.52 10.07 2.05
N LEU A 63 -11.19 10.00 1.92
CA LEU A 63 -10.33 9.21 2.78
C LEU A 63 -9.42 10.14 3.57
N VAL A 64 -9.37 9.92 4.89
CA VAL A 64 -8.47 10.63 5.81
C VAL A 64 -7.64 9.62 6.58
N LEU A 65 -6.32 9.78 6.54
CA LEU A 65 -5.38 9.03 7.36
C LEU A 65 -4.53 10.00 8.17
N LEU A 66 -4.70 9.97 9.49
CA LEU A 66 -3.93 10.75 10.45
C LEU A 66 -3.12 9.81 11.33
N ALA A 67 -1.81 10.01 11.41
CA ALA A 67 -0.96 9.28 12.36
C ALA A 67 0.10 10.21 12.98
N GLY A 68 0.41 9.97 14.25
CA GLY A 68 1.39 10.76 15.00
C GLY A 68 1.39 10.40 16.48
N SER A 69 2.24 11.09 17.25
CA SER A 69 2.33 10.87 18.69
C SER A 69 1.01 11.23 19.38
N GLU A 70 0.48 10.30 20.17
CA GLU A 70 -0.68 10.54 21.02
C GLU A 70 -0.31 11.46 22.18
N ARG A 71 -0.92 12.64 22.25
CA ARG A 71 -0.68 13.65 23.29
C ARG A 71 -1.93 13.97 24.10
N ARG A 72 -3.07 13.36 23.77
CA ARG A 72 -4.34 13.58 24.46
C ARG A 72 -4.35 12.91 25.84
N SER A 73 -5.08 13.49 26.78
CA SER A 73 -5.25 12.91 28.12
C SER A 73 -6.07 11.61 28.07
N GLN A 74 -5.80 10.71 29.01
CA GLN A 74 -6.51 9.42 29.11
C GLN A 74 -8.02 9.59 29.29
N VAL A 75 -8.45 10.63 30.00
CA VAL A 75 -9.88 10.96 30.19
C VAL A 75 -10.54 11.22 28.83
N ARG A 76 -9.95 12.10 28.02
CA ARG A 76 -10.46 12.44 26.69
C ARG A 76 -10.46 11.24 25.75
N LEU A 77 -9.41 10.40 25.79
CA LEU A 77 -9.34 9.18 24.97
C LEU A 77 -10.47 8.20 25.31
N ARG A 78 -10.84 8.04 26.58
CA ARG A 78 -11.97 7.18 26.98
C ARG A 78 -13.30 7.71 26.45
N SER A 79 -13.50 9.03 26.50
CA SER A 79 -14.69 9.68 25.96
C SER A 79 -14.81 9.47 24.44
N GLU A 80 -13.70 9.66 23.71
CA GLU A 80 -13.69 9.56 22.24
C GLU A 80 -13.82 8.12 21.73
N LYS A 81 -13.34 7.10 22.47
CA LYS A 81 -13.52 5.68 22.10
C LYS A 81 -14.98 5.27 21.94
N GLY A 82 -15.89 5.87 22.71
CA GLY A 82 -17.33 5.63 22.58
C GLY A 82 -17.95 6.26 21.34
N LEU A 83 -17.39 7.39 20.87
CA LEU A 83 -17.88 8.13 19.70
C LEU A 83 -17.38 7.53 18.38
N TYR A 84 -16.17 6.99 18.39
CA TYR A 84 -15.50 6.45 17.19
C TYR A 84 -15.07 4.99 17.43
N PRO A 85 -16.02 4.05 17.47
CA PRO A 85 -15.69 2.64 17.64
C PRO A 85 -14.91 2.13 16.42
N PHE A 86 -13.74 1.55 16.65
CA PHE A 86 -12.94 0.96 15.58
C PHE A 86 -13.58 -0.30 15.00
N TRP A 87 -14.24 -1.10 15.85
CA TRP A 87 -14.86 -2.38 15.51
C TRP A 87 -16.32 -2.25 15.07
N THR A 88 -16.58 -1.41 14.07
CA THR A 88 -17.89 -1.44 13.39
C THR A 88 -17.89 -2.54 12.31
N PRO A 89 -19.05 -3.13 11.98
CA PRO A 89 -19.12 -4.11 10.88
C PRO A 89 -18.53 -3.59 9.58
N ALA A 90 -18.81 -2.32 9.24
CA ALA A 90 -18.26 -1.67 8.04
C ALA A 90 -16.72 -1.60 8.06
N ASN A 91 -16.12 -1.21 9.19
CA ASN A 91 -14.66 -1.18 9.33
C ASN A 91 -14.05 -2.58 9.24
N ILE A 92 -14.73 -3.58 9.83
CA ILE A 92 -14.29 -4.98 9.76
C ILE A 92 -14.29 -5.47 8.31
N PHE A 93 -15.37 -5.27 7.56
CA PHE A 93 -15.42 -5.64 6.14
C PHE A 93 -14.36 -4.91 5.32
N PHE A 94 -14.12 -3.62 5.60
CA PHE A 94 -13.07 -2.85 4.95
C PHE A 94 -11.67 -3.43 5.23
N ILE A 95 -11.36 -3.75 6.49
CA ILE A 95 -10.07 -4.34 6.89
C ILE A 95 -9.87 -5.72 6.26
N ILE A 96 -10.91 -6.58 6.29
CA ILE A 96 -10.85 -7.91 5.66
C ILE A 96 -10.58 -7.79 4.17
N GLY A 97 -11.34 -6.94 3.47
CA GLY A 97 -11.15 -6.71 2.04
C GLY A 97 -9.74 -6.21 1.72
N PHE A 98 -9.23 -5.26 2.50
CA PHE A 98 -7.88 -4.73 2.35
C PHE A 98 -6.79 -5.80 2.57
N LEU A 99 -6.93 -6.66 3.59
CA LEU A 99 -6.00 -7.75 3.87
C LEU A 99 -6.02 -8.83 2.78
N ILE A 100 -7.19 -9.15 2.23
CA ILE A 100 -7.31 -10.10 1.11
C ILE A 100 -6.54 -9.57 -0.11
N ILE A 101 -6.73 -8.29 -0.47
CA ILE A 101 -6.04 -7.67 -1.61
C ILE A 101 -4.51 -7.70 -1.40
N LEU A 102 -4.02 -7.33 -0.20
CA LEU A 102 -2.60 -7.38 0.08
C LEU A 102 -2.02 -8.79 -0.01
N SER A 103 -2.76 -9.78 0.50
CA SER A 103 -2.36 -11.19 0.45
C SER A 103 -2.28 -11.72 -0.98
N THR A 104 -3.28 -11.43 -1.82
CA THR A 104 -3.29 -11.88 -3.22
C THR A 104 -2.20 -11.18 -4.04
N CYS A 105 -1.97 -9.89 -3.84
CA CYS A 105 -0.85 -9.17 -4.47
C CYS A 105 0.51 -9.75 -4.03
N SER A 106 0.70 -10.00 -2.73
CA SER A 106 1.93 -10.61 -2.22
C SER A 106 2.17 -12.01 -2.80
N TYR A 107 1.13 -12.84 -2.81
CA TYR A 107 1.19 -14.20 -3.36
C TYR A 107 1.55 -14.22 -4.84
N THR A 108 0.93 -13.36 -5.66
CA THR A 108 1.20 -13.29 -7.10
C THR A 108 2.62 -12.83 -7.40
N ILE A 109 3.12 -11.81 -6.69
CA ILE A 109 4.51 -11.36 -6.79
C ILE A 109 5.46 -12.49 -6.40
N PHE A 110 5.22 -13.14 -5.26
CA PHE A 110 6.06 -14.23 -4.78
C PHE A 110 6.08 -15.43 -5.74
N SER A 111 4.91 -15.84 -6.25
CA SER A 111 4.81 -16.93 -7.22
C SER A 111 5.59 -16.62 -8.49
N SER A 112 5.49 -15.40 -9.02
CA SER A 112 6.21 -15.00 -10.23
C SER A 112 7.74 -14.98 -10.02
N ALA A 113 8.19 -14.52 -8.86
CA ALA A 113 9.59 -14.54 -8.49
C ALA A 113 10.10 -15.97 -8.32
N LEU A 114 9.31 -16.85 -7.70
CA LEU A 114 9.65 -18.26 -7.52
C LEU A 114 9.72 -19.02 -8.85
N SER A 115 8.78 -18.78 -9.76
CA SER A 115 8.81 -19.34 -11.12
C SER A 115 10.04 -18.90 -11.91
N SER A 116 10.58 -17.72 -11.62
CA SER A 116 11.83 -17.24 -12.24
C SER A 116 13.08 -17.95 -11.71
N LEU A 117 13.00 -18.59 -10.54
CA LEU A 117 14.11 -19.32 -9.91
C LEU A 117 14.08 -20.82 -10.22
N THR A 118 12.94 -21.35 -10.64
CA THR A 118 12.86 -22.75 -11.08
C THR A 118 13.47 -22.89 -12.48
N PRO A 119 14.52 -23.71 -12.66
CA PRO A 119 15.04 -23.98 -13.99
C PRO A 119 13.94 -24.63 -14.84
N PRO A 120 13.87 -24.32 -16.15
CA PRO A 120 12.93 -24.97 -17.03
C PRO A 120 13.19 -26.49 -16.98
N SER A 121 12.12 -27.28 -16.84
CA SER A 121 12.23 -28.72 -16.97
C SER A 121 12.74 -29.05 -18.37
N SER A 122 13.94 -29.62 -18.48
CA SER A 122 14.42 -30.17 -19.73
C SER A 122 13.59 -31.41 -20.06
N SER A 123 12.54 -31.25 -20.85
CA SER A 123 11.85 -32.39 -21.45
C SER A 123 12.74 -32.93 -22.57
N TYR A 124 13.40 -34.06 -22.28
CA TYR A 124 14.13 -34.83 -23.27
C TYR A 124 13.15 -35.72 -24.03
N TYR A 125 13.26 -35.75 -25.36
CA TYR A 125 12.43 -36.62 -26.21
C TYR A 125 13.31 -37.68 -26.86
N PRO A 126 13.06 -38.97 -26.59
CA PRO A 126 13.85 -40.04 -27.18
C PRO A 126 13.62 -40.13 -28.69
N THR A 127 14.69 -40.24 -29.47
CA THR A 127 14.63 -40.46 -30.92
C THR A 127 15.50 -41.64 -31.33
N SER A 128 15.12 -42.33 -32.41
CA SER A 128 15.91 -43.44 -32.95
C SER A 128 16.90 -42.95 -34.00
N ILE A 129 18.16 -43.40 -33.94
CA ILE A 129 19.20 -43.04 -34.91
C ILE A 129 19.09 -43.94 -36.16
N PRO A 130 18.84 -43.38 -37.36
CA PRO A 130 18.59 -44.18 -38.56
C PRO A 130 19.82 -44.86 -39.18
N TRP A 131 21.05 -44.49 -38.80
CA TRP A 131 22.28 -44.97 -39.43
C TRP A 131 23.12 -45.90 -38.55
N ILE A 132 22.68 -46.21 -37.32
CA ILE A 132 23.32 -47.18 -36.43
C ILE A 132 22.39 -48.38 -36.30
N ASP A 133 22.67 -49.40 -37.12
CA ASP A 133 21.89 -50.63 -37.19
C ASP A 133 22.56 -51.81 -36.47
N ASP A 134 23.71 -51.57 -35.83
CA ASP A 134 24.43 -52.55 -35.04
C ASP A 134 24.32 -52.26 -33.54
N LYS A 135 23.99 -53.32 -32.77
CA LYS A 135 23.83 -53.24 -31.32
C LYS A 135 25.15 -52.86 -30.62
N SER A 136 26.26 -53.48 -31.02
CA SER A 136 27.56 -53.26 -30.38
C SER A 136 28.07 -51.84 -30.65
N GLU A 137 27.83 -51.31 -31.85
CA GLU A 137 28.11 -49.92 -32.21
C GLU A 137 27.29 -48.94 -31.37
N CYS A 138 25.97 -49.19 -31.22
CA CYS A 138 25.10 -48.37 -30.39
C CYS A 138 25.56 -48.33 -28.92
N GLU A 139 25.79 -49.49 -28.32
CA GLU A 139 26.18 -49.61 -26.91
C GLU A 139 27.59 -49.04 -26.66
N HIS A 140 28.51 -49.15 -27.62
CA HIS A 140 29.84 -48.54 -27.52
C HIS A 140 29.78 -46.99 -27.46
N THR A 141 28.71 -46.38 -27.98
CA THR A 141 28.49 -44.93 -27.85
C THR A 141 27.75 -44.52 -26.58
N GLY A 142 27.45 -45.46 -25.66
CA GLY A 142 26.73 -45.20 -24.42
C GLY A 142 25.21 -45.02 -24.60
N ARG A 143 24.67 -45.38 -25.77
CA ARG A 143 23.24 -45.27 -26.12
C ARG A 143 22.47 -46.55 -25.82
N ILE A 144 21.15 -46.45 -25.82
CA ILE A 144 20.26 -47.56 -25.47
C ILE A 144 19.80 -48.27 -26.74
N TRP A 145 20.11 -49.57 -26.86
CA TRP A 145 19.55 -50.41 -27.92
C TRP A 145 18.19 -50.96 -27.51
N ASN A 146 17.13 -50.63 -28.25
CA ASN A 146 15.77 -51.08 -27.95
C ASN A 146 14.94 -51.29 -29.23
N HIS A 147 14.20 -52.40 -29.30
CA HIS A 147 13.38 -52.79 -30.46
C HIS A 147 14.13 -52.80 -31.81
N GLY A 148 15.39 -53.22 -31.82
CA GLY A 148 16.20 -53.29 -33.05
C GLY A 148 16.62 -51.91 -33.59
N LYS A 149 16.58 -50.86 -32.75
CA LYS A 149 17.03 -49.52 -33.09
C LYS A 149 17.90 -48.94 -31.97
N CYS A 150 18.84 -48.09 -32.33
CA CYS A 150 19.61 -47.30 -31.37
C CYS A 150 18.83 -46.04 -30.96
N TRP A 151 18.67 -45.80 -29.65
CA TRP A 151 17.92 -44.66 -29.11
C TRP A 151 18.84 -43.63 -28.45
N ASP A 152 18.61 -42.36 -28.78
CA ASP A 152 19.26 -41.20 -28.19
C ASP A 152 18.23 -40.41 -27.35
N THR A 153 18.59 -40.10 -26.10
CA THR A 153 17.73 -39.40 -25.13
C THR A 153 18.18 -37.97 -24.88
N GLU A 154 19.16 -37.43 -25.60
CA GLU A 154 19.74 -36.12 -25.30
C GLU A 154 19.11 -34.96 -26.09
N HIS A 155 18.03 -35.20 -26.85
CA HIS A 155 17.42 -34.18 -27.68
C HIS A 155 16.37 -33.35 -26.93
N SER A 156 16.61 -32.05 -26.87
CA SER A 156 15.63 -31.05 -26.44
C SER A 156 14.84 -30.57 -27.67
N PRO A 157 13.54 -30.28 -27.56
CA PRO A 157 12.77 -29.76 -28.71
C PRO A 157 13.18 -28.33 -29.12
N ASN A 158 14.07 -27.70 -28.33
CA ASN A 158 14.55 -26.34 -28.55
C ASN A 158 15.93 -26.30 -29.25
N PHE A 159 16.53 -27.46 -29.59
CA PHE A 159 17.74 -27.55 -30.39
C PHE A 159 17.87 -28.89 -31.11
#